data_AF-A0A7J3MKB4-F1
#
_entry.id   AF-A0A7J3MKB4-F1
#
_cell.length_a   1.000
_cell.length_b   1.000
_cell.length_c   1.000
_cell.angle_alpha   90.00
_cell.angle_beta   90.00
_cell.angle_gamma   90.00
#
_symmetry.space_group_name_H-M   'P 1'
#
loop_
_entity.id
_entity.type
_entity.pdbx_description
1 polymer ?
#
loop_
_entity_poly.entity_id
_entity_poly.type
_entity_poly.pdbx_seq_one_letter_code
_entity_poly.pdbx_strand_id
1 'polypeptide(L)' 'MAVKLRKCPKCMSYTLGEKCKKCGVSTCNPHPPRFSLDDPFLEYKAKALISSFRK' A
#
# COMPACT_ATOMS: atom_id res chain seq x y z
N MET A 1 3.70 6.09 14.49
CA MET A 1 2.95 7.07 13.67
C MET A 1 1.63 6.43 13.29
N ALA A 2 0.53 6.87 13.90
CA ALA A 2 -0.80 6.31 13.65
C ALA A 2 -1.43 7.00 12.43
N VAL A 3 -1.52 6.28 11.33
CA VAL A 3 -2.11 6.78 10.09
C VAL A 3 -3.58 6.33 10.03
N LYS A 4 -4.51 7.27 10.15
CA LYS A 4 -5.97 6.99 10.06
C LYS A 4 -6.55 7.16 8.66
N LEU A 5 -5.84 7.85 7.76
CA LEU A 5 -6.30 8.06 6.39
C LEU A 5 -6.20 6.75 5.61
N ARG A 6 -7.29 6.38 4.93
CA ARG A 6 -7.36 5.24 4.00
C ARG A 6 -7.84 5.74 2.63
N LYS A 7 -7.43 5.04 1.58
CA LYS A 7 -7.81 5.33 0.20
C LYS A 7 -8.42 4.09 -0.44
N CYS A 8 -9.51 4.28 -1.15
CA CYS A 8 -10.09 3.19 -1.92
C CYS A 8 -9.29 2.95 -3.21
N PRO A 9 -8.86 1.71 -3.51
CA PRO A 9 -8.14 1.39 -4.75
C PRO A 9 -9.02 1.52 -6.01
N LYS A 10 -10.35 1.40 -5.91
CA LYS A 10 -11.28 1.41 -7.06
C LYS A 10 -11.77 2.82 -7.42
N CYS A 11 -12.21 3.61 -6.44
CA CYS A 11 -12.80 4.94 -6.67
C CYS A 11 -11.89 6.10 -6.26
N MET A 12 -10.69 5.80 -5.75
CA MET A 12 -9.67 6.77 -5.31
C MET A 12 -10.11 7.77 -4.23
N SER A 13 -11.31 7.60 -3.66
CA SER A 13 -11.82 8.45 -2.58
C SER A 13 -11.11 8.15 -1.26
N TYR A 14 -10.86 9.19 -0.47
CA TYR A 14 -10.33 9.06 0.88
C TYR A 14 -11.45 8.77 1.89
N THR A 15 -11.13 7.94 2.88
CA THR A 15 -12.04 7.54 3.95
C THR A 15 -11.26 7.21 5.22
N LEU A 16 -11.91 7.30 6.37
CA LEU A 16 -11.36 6.84 7.65
C LEU A 16 -11.84 5.42 8.00
N GLY A 17 -12.92 4.96 7.38
CA GLY A 17 -13.46 3.63 7.59
C GLY A 17 -12.78 2.57 6.72
N GLU A 18 -12.84 1.32 7.15
CA GLU A 18 -12.20 0.20 6.46
C GLU A 18 -12.83 -0.13 5.10
N LYS A 19 -14.14 0.09 4.97
CA LYS A 19 -14.90 -0.12 3.74
C LYS A 19 -15.28 1.20 3.07
N CYS A 20 -15.13 1.24 1.76
CA CYS A 20 -15.58 2.35 0.92
C CYS A 20 -17.11 2.44 0.89
N LYS A 21 -17.69 3.58 1.29
CA LYS A 21 -19.15 3.80 1.25
C LYS A 21 -19.76 3.78 -0.17
N LYS A 22 -18.99 4.16 -1.19
CA LYS A 22 -19.47 4.21 -2.58
C LYS A 22 -19.38 2.87 -3.32
N CYS A 23 -18.47 2.01 -2.91
CA CYS A 23 -18.00 0.91 -3.74
C CYS A 23 -17.85 -0.42 -2.99
N GLY A 24 -18.00 -0.42 -1.67
CA GLY A 24 -17.96 -1.62 -0.83
C GLY A 24 -16.58 -2.26 -0.66
N VAL A 25 -15.58 -1.86 -1.46
CA VAL A 25 -14.22 -2.42 -1.43
C VAL A 25 -13.47 -2.02 -0.16
N SER A 26 -12.60 -2.91 0.32
CA SER A 26 -11.64 -2.63 1.39
C SER A 26 -10.68 -1.51 1.00
N THR A 27 -10.37 -0.66 1.96
CA THR A 27 -9.53 0.52 1.76
C THR A 27 -8.09 0.27 2.20
N CYS A 28 -7.15 0.86 1.49
CA CYS A 28 -5.72 0.66 1.69
C CYS A 28 -5.10 1.89 2.37
N ASN A 29 -3.95 1.71 3.02
CA ASN A 29 -3.17 2.85 3.50
C ASN A 29 -2.61 3.63 2.27
N PRO A 30 -2.89 4.94 2.12
CA PRO A 30 -2.35 5.73 1.03
C PRO A 30 -0.89 6.11 1.22
N HIS A 31 -0.39 6.07 2.46
CA HIS A 31 0.97 6.48 2.74
C HIS A 31 1.96 5.41 2.29
N PRO A 32 3.07 5.80 1.64
CA PRO A 32 4.10 4.86 1.24
C PRO A 32 4.77 4.23 2.47
N PRO A 33 5.40 3.05 2.31
CA PRO A 33 6.26 2.49 3.33
C PRO A 33 7.41 3.45 3.64
N ARG A 34 7.94 3.38 4.87
CA ARG A 34 9.09 4.19 5.27
C ARG A 34 10.33 3.77 4.46
N PHE A 35 11.09 4.77 4.03
CA PHE A 35 12.36 4.57 3.34
C PHE A 35 13.52 4.73 4.32
N SER A 36 14.54 3.89 4.16
CA SER A 36 15.81 3.92 4.89
C SER A 36 16.94 3.72 3.90
N LEU A 37 18.07 4.42 4.10
CA LEU A 37 19.28 4.23 3.29
C LEU A 37 19.90 2.85 3.57
N ASP A 38 20.05 2.53 4.86
CA ASP A 38 20.43 1.20 5.34
C ASP A 38 19.20 0.29 5.41
N ASP A 39 18.72 -0.22 4.25
CA ASP A 39 17.62 -1.19 4.18
C ASP A 39 18.16 -2.63 4.14
N PRO A 40 18.13 -3.39 5.26
CA PRO A 40 18.70 -4.74 5.30
C PRO A 40 17.91 -5.76 4.45
N PHE A 41 16.73 -5.40 3.94
CA PHE A 41 15.87 -6.27 3.16
C PHE A 41 15.84 -5.94 1.66
N LEU A 42 16.76 -5.09 1.18
CA LEU A 42 16.76 -4.59 -0.19
C LEU A 42 16.82 -5.73 -1.23
N GLU A 43 17.67 -6.74 -0.98
CA GLU A 43 17.82 -7.89 -1.88
C GLU A 43 16.52 -8.71 -2.02
N TYR A 44 15.77 -8.89 -0.93
CA TYR A 44 14.51 -9.64 -0.96
C TYR A 44 13.44 -8.89 -1.74
N LYS A 45 13.36 -7.57 -1.57
CA LYS A 45 12.44 -6.70 -2.33
C LYS A 45 12.75 -6.75 -3.83
N ALA A 46 14.03 -6.69 -4.20
CA ALA A 46 14.46 -6.79 -5.59
C ALA A 46 14.11 -8.16 -6.19
N LYS A 47 14.40 -9.27 -5.48
CA LYS A 47 14.05 -10.63 -5.92
C LYS A 47 12.54 -10.80 -6.13
N ALA A 48 11.71 -10.30 -5.20
CA ALA A 48 10.26 -10.37 -5.29
C ALA A 48 9.71 -9.59 -6.50
N LEU A 49 10.29 -8.41 -6.78
CA LEU A 49 9.94 -7.60 -7.93
C LEU A 49 10.32 -8.31 -9.24
N ILE A 50 11.56 -8.79 -9.36
CA ILE A 50 12.05 -9.53 -10.55
C ILE A 50 11.20 -10.78 -10.80
N SER A 51 10.86 -11.52 -9.74
CA SER A 51 10.01 -12.71 -9.85
C SER A 51 8.59 -12.38 -10.33
N SER A 52 8.06 -11.22 -9.96
CA SER A 52 6.72 -10.78 -10.35
C SER A 52 6.66 -10.30 -11.80
N PHE A 53 7.77 -9.76 -12.33
CA PHE A 53 7.90 -9.29 -13.72
C PHE A 53 8.22 -10.41 -14.74
N ARG A 54 8.90 -11.50 -14.34
CA ARG A 54 9.24 -12.61 -15.25
C ARG A 54 8.08 -13.58 -15.52
N LYS A 55 6.89 -13.31 -14.99
CA LYS A 55 5.64 -14.03 -15.27
C LYS A 55 4.85 -13.31 -16.36
#